data_AF-A0A7K2PAZ1-F1
#
_entry.id   AF-A0A7K2PAZ1-F1
#
_cell.length_a   1.000
_cell.length_b   1.000
_cell.length_c   1.000
_cell.angle_alpha   90.00
_cell.angle_beta   90.00
_cell.angle_gamma   90.00
#
_symmetry.space_group_name_H-M   'P 1'
#
loop_
_entity.id
_entity.type
_entity.pdbx_description
1 polymer ?
#
loop_
_entity_poly.entity_id
_entity_poly.type
_entity_poly.pdbx_seq_one_letter_code
_entity_poly.pdbx_strand_id
1 'polypeptide(L)'
;MADRYLSFTGTAPGRFLTRRLGLPQPAALRRDALDGGLLHLTAGKTGLDLAPVLARTGLPRDEDGRPAAVVLDATGVWDVDALAEVHAALHPVLRSVAASGRVVVLGAPLDP
;
A
#
# COMPACT_ATOMS: atom_id res chain seq x y z
N MET A 1 26.62 0.51 -1.77
CA MET A 1 27.00 1.77 -1.08
C MET A 1 26.02 1.95 0.07
N ALA A 2 26.45 1.73 1.32
CA ALA A 2 25.58 1.97 2.48
C ALA A 2 25.45 3.50 2.66
N ASP A 3 24.22 4.00 2.58
CA ASP A 3 23.95 5.42 2.76
C ASP A 3 24.26 5.80 4.22
N ARG A 4 25.36 6.54 4.41
CA ARG A 4 25.82 6.99 5.74
C ARG A 4 24.79 7.88 6.41
N TYR A 5 24.03 8.65 5.64
CA TYR A 5 22.93 9.47 6.17
C TYR A 5 21.84 8.58 6.76
N LEU A 6 21.40 7.56 6.02
CA LEU A 6 20.36 6.63 6.47
C LEU A 6 20.79 5.90 7.76
N SER A 7 22.05 5.45 7.83
CA SER A 7 22.60 4.82 9.05
C SER A 7 22.63 5.79 10.24
N PHE A 8 23.03 7.04 10.04
CA PHE A 8 23.07 8.06 11.09
C PHE A 8 21.66 8.38 11.61
N THR A 9 20.71 8.64 10.71
CA THR A 9 19.32 8.96 11.08
C THR A 9 18.59 7.81 11.78
N GLY A 10 19.06 6.57 11.65
CA GLY A 10 18.53 5.41 12.38
C GLY A 10 18.99 5.32 13.85
N THR A 11 20.08 5.99 14.23
CA THR A 11 20.60 5.99 15.60
C THR A 11 19.78 6.87 16.54
N ALA A 12 19.91 6.68 17.87
CA ALA A 12 19.22 7.55 18.84
C ALA A 12 19.66 9.04 18.77
N PRO A 13 20.96 9.37 18.72
CA PRO A 13 21.41 10.76 18.54
C PRO A 13 20.95 11.36 17.20
N GLY A 14 21.04 10.58 16.11
CA GLY A 14 20.60 11.02 14.80
C GLY A 14 19.10 11.31 14.78
N ARG A 15 18.26 10.42 15.32
CA ARG A 15 16.80 10.65 15.40
C ARG A 15 16.45 11.88 16.21
N PHE A 16 17.17 12.16 17.29
CA PHE A 16 16.96 13.33 18.11
C PHE A 16 17.27 14.62 17.34
N LEU A 17 18.41 14.68 16.66
CA LEU A 17 18.83 15.83 15.87
C LEU A 17 17.89 16.05 14.68
N THR A 18 17.57 15.01 13.90
CA THR A 18 16.69 15.15 12.73
C THR A 18 15.29 15.60 13.13
N ARG A 19 14.74 15.09 14.25
CA ARG A 19 13.44 15.53 14.76
C ARG A 19 13.42 17.01 15.13
N ARG A 20 14.47 17.51 15.79
CA ARG A 20 14.56 18.93 16.18
C ARG A 20 14.77 19.86 14.99
N LEU A 21 15.46 19.39 13.96
CA LEU A 21 15.76 20.16 12.76
C LEU A 21 14.72 20.01 11.65
N GLY A 22 13.66 19.22 11.88
CA GLY A 22 12.66 18.91 10.85
C GLY A 22 13.22 18.16 9.65
N LEU A 23 14.36 17.49 9.81
CA LEU A 23 14.99 16.75 8.71
C LEU A 23 14.20 15.46 8.42
N PRO A 24 14.05 15.08 7.14
CA PRO A 24 13.39 13.84 6.76
C PRO A 24 14.02 12.62 7.42
N GLN A 25 13.20 11.78 8.04
CA GLN A 25 13.56 10.47 8.56
C GLN A 25 13.06 9.40 7.59
N PRO A 26 13.93 8.85 6.72
CA PRO A 26 13.51 7.83 5.77
C PRO A 26 13.04 6.56 6.49
N ALA A 27 11.95 5.97 6.00
CA ALA A 27 11.45 4.70 6.54
C ALA A 27 12.42 3.55 6.23
N ALA A 28 12.66 2.67 7.20
CA ALA A 28 13.39 1.44 6.96
C ALA A 28 12.53 0.49 6.12
N LEU A 29 12.95 0.25 4.87
CA LEU A 29 12.19 -0.57 3.93
C LEU A 29 12.38 -2.06 4.20
N ARG A 30 11.26 -2.76 4.30
CA ARG A 30 11.23 -4.22 4.36
C ARG A 30 11.65 -4.84 3.01
N ARG A 31 12.50 -5.86 3.03
CA ARG A 31 13.07 -6.50 1.80
C ARG A 31 12.77 -8.00 1.68
N ASP A 32 12.30 -8.61 2.75
CA ASP A 32 11.75 -9.96 2.81
C ASP A 32 10.24 -9.95 2.46
N ALA A 33 9.60 -11.13 2.55
CA ALA A 33 8.18 -11.27 2.28
C ALA A 33 7.33 -10.37 3.19
N LEU A 34 6.16 -9.95 2.69
CA LEU A 34 5.21 -9.20 3.51
C LEU A 34 4.65 -10.08 4.63
N ASP A 35 4.33 -9.46 5.76
CA ASP A 35 3.68 -10.08 6.91
C ASP A 35 2.48 -9.23 7.29
N GLY A 36 1.36 -9.87 7.60
CA GLY A 36 0.07 -9.23 7.86
C GLY A 36 -0.98 -9.47 6.78
N GLY A 37 -2.16 -8.90 6.99
CA GLY A 37 -3.34 -9.15 6.17
C GLY A 37 -3.36 -8.43 4.82
N LEU A 38 -4.09 -8.99 3.87
CA LEU A 38 -4.45 -8.40 2.59
C LEU A 38 -5.91 -7.96 2.60
N LEU A 39 -6.13 -6.70 2.22
CA LEU A 39 -7.45 -6.13 2.00
C LEU A 39 -7.72 -6.03 0.49
N HIS A 40 -8.78 -6.69 0.04
CA HIS A 40 -9.26 -6.60 -1.34
C HIS A 40 -10.47 -5.66 -1.41
N LEU A 41 -10.40 -4.66 -2.28
CA LEU A 41 -11.41 -3.64 -2.53
C LEU A 41 -11.78 -3.61 -4.02
N THR A 42 -12.94 -3.05 -4.34
CA THR A 42 -13.43 -2.87 -5.71
C THR A 42 -13.91 -1.44 -5.92
N ALA A 43 -13.67 -0.89 -7.10
CA ALA A 43 -14.28 0.34 -7.62
C ALA A 43 -14.93 0.02 -8.97
N GLY A 44 -16.21 0.33 -9.11
CA GLY A 44 -17.03 -0.10 -10.23
C GLY A 44 -17.38 -1.60 -10.20
N LYS A 45 -17.87 -2.08 -11.33
CA LYS A 45 -18.25 -3.49 -11.49
C LYS A 45 -17.01 -4.34 -11.73
N THR A 46 -16.70 -5.25 -10.80
CA THR A 46 -15.60 -6.20 -10.97
C THR A 46 -15.87 -7.16 -12.14
N GLY A 47 -14.86 -7.31 -13.00
CA GLY A 47 -14.85 -8.32 -14.07
C GLY A 47 -13.88 -9.47 -13.78
N LEU A 48 -13.19 -9.46 -12.64
CA LEU A 48 -12.08 -10.36 -12.34
C LEU A 48 -12.39 -11.26 -11.14
N ASP A 49 -12.15 -12.57 -11.30
CA ASP A 49 -12.05 -13.48 -10.16
C ASP A 49 -10.63 -13.44 -9.59
N LEU A 50 -10.41 -12.53 -8.63
CA LEU A 50 -9.11 -12.31 -8.01
C LEU A 50 -8.81 -13.26 -6.85
N ALA A 51 -9.81 -13.95 -6.30
CA ALA A 51 -9.63 -14.86 -5.16
C ALA A 51 -8.51 -15.90 -5.38
N PRO A 52 -8.43 -16.63 -6.52
CA PRO A 52 -7.36 -17.60 -6.74
C PRO A 52 -5.97 -16.95 -6.89
N VAL A 53 -5.89 -15.74 -7.44
CA VAL A 53 -4.63 -15.01 -7.61
C VAL A 53 -4.12 -14.48 -6.27
N LEU A 54 -5.01 -13.89 -5.47
CA LEU A 54 -4.69 -13.37 -4.15
C LEU A 54 -4.28 -14.50 -3.19
N ALA A 55 -4.90 -15.68 -3.27
CA ALA A 55 -4.51 -16.85 -2.48
C ALA A 55 -3.05 -17.27 -2.72
N ARG A 56 -2.51 -17.08 -3.94
CA ARG A 56 -1.11 -17.41 -4.28
C ARG A 56 -0.10 -16.49 -3.60
N THR A 57 -0.52 -15.35 -3.06
CA THR A 57 0.37 -14.45 -2.32
C THR A 57 0.75 -15.01 -0.96
N GLY A 58 -0.02 -15.97 -0.43
CA GLY A 58 0.16 -16.51 0.93
C GLY A 58 -0.25 -15.52 2.04
N LEU A 59 -0.79 -14.35 1.70
CA LEU A 59 -1.26 -13.38 2.68
C LEU A 59 -2.68 -13.74 3.13
N PRO A 60 -2.95 -13.77 4.46
CA PRO A 60 -4.30 -13.95 4.97
C PRO A 60 -5.16 -12.71 4.67
N ARG A 61 -6.47 -12.83 4.83
CA ARG A 61 -7.36 -11.66 4.80
C ARG A 61 -7.03 -10.72 5.96
N ASP A 62 -7.09 -9.42 5.75
CA ASP A 62 -6.98 -8.43 6.82
C ASP A 62 -8.21 -8.48 7.75
N GLU A 63 -7.95 -8.69 9.04
CA GLU A 63 -8.96 -8.71 10.11
C GLU A 63 -8.70 -7.62 11.16
N ASP A 64 -7.47 -7.13 11.27
CA ASP A 64 -7.03 -6.18 12.30
C ASP A 64 -7.17 -4.70 11.87
N GLY A 65 -7.63 -4.46 10.64
CA GLY A 65 -7.78 -3.13 10.06
C GLY A 65 -6.43 -2.43 9.79
N ARG A 66 -5.33 -3.19 9.69
CA ARG A 66 -3.97 -2.71 9.45
C ARG A 66 -3.31 -3.53 8.34
N PRO A 67 -3.84 -3.47 7.11
CA PRO A 67 -3.41 -4.35 6.04
C PRO A 67 -1.95 -4.10 5.66
N ALA A 68 -1.22 -5.19 5.43
CA ALA A 68 0.10 -5.17 4.81
C ALA A 68 0.03 -4.95 3.29
N ALA A 69 -1.10 -5.32 2.68
CA ALA A 69 -1.37 -5.09 1.27
C ALA A 69 -2.84 -4.69 1.05
N VAL A 70 -3.06 -3.68 0.20
CA VAL A 70 -4.37 -3.30 -0.32
C VAL A 70 -4.35 -3.53 -1.82
N VAL A 71 -5.30 -4.33 -2.31
CA VAL A 71 -5.52 -4.53 -3.76
C VAL A 71 -6.87 -3.93 -4.10
N LEU A 72 -6.87 -2.96 -5.01
CA LEU A 72 -8.09 -2.37 -5.56
C LEU A 72 -8.29 -2.87 -6.99
N ASP A 73 -9.40 -3.57 -7.23
CA ASP A 73 -9.90 -3.80 -8.58
C ASP A 73 -10.64 -2.55 -9.06
N ALA A 74 -10.03 -1.81 -9.98
CA ALA A 74 -10.61 -0.64 -10.65
C ALA A 74 -10.82 -0.92 -12.15
N THR A 75 -10.88 -2.19 -12.57
CA THR A 75 -11.12 -2.55 -13.98
C THR A 75 -12.49 -2.10 -14.48
N GLY A 76 -13.45 -1.91 -13.57
CA GLY A 76 -14.77 -1.38 -13.86
C GLY A 76 -14.87 0.14 -13.87
N VAL A 77 -13.76 0.88 -13.87
CA VAL A 77 -13.72 2.35 -13.96
C VAL A 77 -13.42 2.77 -15.40
N TRP A 78 -14.36 3.45 -16.04
CA TRP A 78 -14.38 3.69 -17.50
C TRP A 78 -14.59 5.15 -17.88
N ASP A 79 -14.92 6.02 -16.91
CA ASP A 79 -15.01 7.46 -17.10
C ASP A 79 -14.42 8.21 -15.89
N VAL A 80 -14.37 9.54 -16.01
CA VAL A 80 -13.81 10.41 -14.97
C VAL A 80 -14.68 10.45 -13.73
N ASP A 81 -16.00 10.36 -13.87
CA ASP A 81 -16.93 10.41 -12.74
C ASP A 81 -16.78 9.16 -11.85
N ALA A 82 -16.56 8.00 -12.45
CA ALA A 82 -16.30 6.74 -11.76
C ALA A 82 -14.99 6.72 -10.95
N LEU A 83 -14.06 7.66 -11.16
CA LEU A 83 -12.87 7.81 -10.31
C LEU A 83 -13.23 8.17 -8.85
N ALA A 84 -14.43 8.73 -8.61
CA ALA A 84 -14.93 8.97 -7.26
C ALA A 84 -15.05 7.66 -6.46
N GLU A 85 -15.32 6.52 -7.11
CA GLU A 85 -15.41 5.22 -6.46
C GLU A 85 -14.04 4.71 -5.99
N VAL A 86 -12.97 4.99 -6.74
CA VAL A 86 -11.59 4.70 -6.34
C VAL A 86 -11.24 5.45 -5.05
N HIS A 87 -11.59 6.74 -5.00
CA HIS A 87 -11.40 7.55 -3.81
C HIS A 87 -12.22 7.01 -2.63
N ALA A 88 -13.51 6.72 -2.84
CA ALA A 88 -14.38 6.18 -1.79
C ALA A 88 -13.87 4.86 -1.21
N ALA A 89 -13.30 3.99 -2.05
CA ALA A 89 -12.72 2.72 -1.61
C ALA A 89 -11.38 2.90 -0.86
N LEU A 90 -10.45 3.70 -1.38
CA LEU A 90 -9.10 3.81 -0.81
C LEU A 90 -9.00 4.78 0.37
N HIS A 91 -9.69 5.91 0.33
CA HIS A 91 -9.54 6.99 1.32
C HIS A 91 -9.67 6.51 2.78
N PRO A 92 -10.64 5.64 3.15
CA PRO A 92 -10.78 5.18 4.53
C PRO A 92 -9.61 4.32 5.05
N VAL A 93 -8.89 3.63 4.16
CA VAL A 93 -7.93 2.58 4.55
C VAL A 93 -6.47 2.99 4.38
N LEU A 94 -6.17 3.98 3.52
CA LEU A 94 -4.78 4.33 3.19
C LEU A 94 -3.91 4.69 4.40
N ARG A 95 -4.50 5.29 5.44
CA ARG A 95 -3.76 5.65 6.67
C ARG A 95 -3.45 4.46 7.57
N SER A 96 -4.16 3.34 7.44
CA SER A 96 -3.94 2.16 8.28
C SER A 96 -3.02 1.12 7.64
N VAL A 97 -2.61 1.32 6.38
CA VAL A 97 -1.65 0.45 5.70
C VAL A 97 -0.35 0.37 6.50
N ALA A 98 0.10 -0.86 6.74
CA ALA A 98 1.30 -1.12 7.53
C ALA A 98 2.55 -0.46 6.91
N ALA A 99 3.57 -0.22 7.75
CA ALA A 99 4.84 0.31 7.27
C ALA A 99 5.46 -0.63 6.21
N SER A 100 5.98 -0.05 5.12
CA SER A 100 6.42 -0.81 3.94
C SER A 100 5.32 -1.67 3.29
N GLY A 101 4.05 -1.34 3.47
CA GLY A 101 2.94 -2.04 2.82
C GLY A 101 2.88 -1.83 1.30
N ARG A 102 1.89 -2.44 0.64
CA ARG A 102 1.66 -2.31 -0.80
C ARG A 102 0.24 -1.84 -1.09
N VAL A 103 0.10 -0.91 -2.02
CA VAL A 103 -1.19 -0.55 -2.62
C VAL A 103 -1.06 -0.88 -4.10
N VAL A 104 -1.89 -1.80 -4.58
CA VAL A 104 -1.91 -2.24 -5.97
C VAL A 104 -3.28 -1.92 -6.56
N VAL A 105 -3.30 -1.16 -7.64
CA VAL A 105 -4.53 -0.84 -8.38
C VAL A 105 -4.49 -1.62 -9.68
N LEU A 106 -5.54 -2.42 -9.92
CA LEU A 106 -5.73 -3.17 -11.14
C LEU A 106 -6.66 -2.35 -12.05
N GLY A 107 -6.11 -1.86 -13.16
CA GLY A 107 -6.88 -1.15 -14.19
C GLY A 107 -7.22 -2.06 -15.37
N ALA A 108 -8.18 -1.63 -16.17
CA ALA A 108 -8.41 -2.23 -17.49
C ALA A 108 -7.27 -1.84 -18.45
N PRO A 109 -6.93 -2.68 -19.45
CA PRO A 109 -6.09 -2.26 -20.56
C PRO A 109 -6.67 -1.00 -21.22
N LEU A 110 -5.81 -0.07 -21.61
CA LEU A 110 -6.22 1.10 -22.37
C LEU A 110 -6.57 0.69 -23.81
N ASP A 111 -7.62 1.29 -24.37
CA ASP A 111 -7.88 1.18 -25.80
C ASP A 111 -6.68 1.78 -26.58
N PRO A 112 -6.23 1.13 -27.67
CA PRO A 112 -5.09 1.58 -28.46
C PRO A 112 -5.33 2.88 -29.24
#